data_AF-A0A7C1YI28-F1
#
_entry.id   AF-A0A7C1YI28-F1
#
_cell.length_a   1.000
_cell.length_b   1.000
_cell.length_c   1.000
_cell.angle_alpha   90.00
_cell.angle_beta   90.00
_cell.angle_gamma   90.00
#
_symmetry.space_group_name_H-M   'P 1'
#
loop_
_entity.id
_entity.type
_entity.pdbx_description
1 polymer ?
#
loop_
_entity_poly.entity_id
_entity_poly.type
_entity_poly.pdbx_seq_one_letter_code
_entity_poly.pdbx_strand_id
1 'polypeptide(L)' 'FSDTPKGARASAALYSLIETAKANGLDPYVYLRQVFKELPTAQTLVEIEALLPWNLNADSLKAA' A
#
# COMPACT_ATOMS: atom_id res chain seq x y z
N PHE A 1 17.98 -9.33 4.60
CA PHE A 1 16.73 -8.56 4.80
C PHE A 1 15.71 -9.30 5.66
N SER A 2 15.66 -10.63 5.69
CA SER A 2 14.75 -11.42 6.55
C SER A 2 15.41 -12.01 7.80
N ASP A 3 16.74 -11.92 7.91
CA ASP A 3 17.55 -12.56 8.97
C ASP A 3 17.82 -11.64 10.18
N THR A 4 17.10 -10.54 10.29
CA THR A 4 17.13 -9.67 11.47
C THR A 4 15.70 -9.39 11.91
N PRO A 5 15.43 -9.16 13.21
CA PRO A 5 14.08 -8.85 13.69
C PRO A 5 13.45 -7.63 12.98
N LYS A 6 14.24 -6.61 12.65
CA LYS A 6 13.79 -5.44 11.88
C LYS A 6 13.37 -5.85 10.46
N GLY A 7 14.18 -6.69 9.85
CA GLY A 7 13.94 -7.25 8.53
C GLY A 7 12.69 -8.11 8.43
N ALA A 8 12.52 -9.06 9.35
CA ALA A 8 11.33 -9.89 9.45
C ALA A 8 10.05 -9.05 9.63
N ARG A 9 10.10 -8.00 10.45
CA ARG A 9 8.97 -7.06 10.62
C ARG A 9 8.64 -6.31 9.33
N ALA A 10 9.65 -5.83 8.60
CA ALA A 10 9.43 -5.16 7.32
C ALA A 10 8.78 -6.10 6.30
N SER A 11 9.27 -7.33 6.20
CA SER A 11 8.66 -8.36 5.34
C SER A 11 7.22 -8.66 5.74
N ALA A 12 6.95 -8.86 7.03
CA ALA A 12 5.60 -9.10 7.53
C ALA A 12 4.65 -7.93 7.22
N ALA A 13 5.11 -6.68 7.40
CA ALA A 13 4.32 -5.50 7.05
C ALA A 13 3.99 -5.45 5.56
N LEU A 14 4.95 -5.74 4.68
CA LEU A 14 4.71 -5.79 3.24
C LEU A 14 3.70 -6.88 2.86
N TYR A 15 3.83 -8.09 3.44
CA TYR A 15 2.86 -9.17 3.24
C TYR A 15 1.46 -8.77 3.71
N SER A 16 1.34 -8.15 4.90
CA SER A 16 0.05 -7.65 5.39
C SER A 16 -0.58 -6.64 4.43
N LEU A 17 0.19 -5.73 3.85
CA LEU A 17 -0.32 -4.78 2.85
C LEU A 17 -0.80 -5.49 1.58
N ILE A 18 -0.07 -6.49 1.10
CA ILE A 18 -0.45 -7.29 -0.06
C ILE A 18 -1.78 -8.01 0.19
N GLU A 19 -1.91 -8.70 1.32
CA GLU A 19 -3.14 -9.42 1.65
C GLU A 19 -4.32 -8.47 1.87
N THR A 20 -4.07 -7.30 2.46
CA THR A 20 -5.11 -6.26 2.61
C THR A 20 -5.59 -5.73 1.25
N ALA A 21 -4.67 -5.48 0.30
CA ALA A 21 -5.04 -5.06 -1.05
C ALA A 21 -5.92 -6.11 -1.75
N LYS A 22 -5.52 -7.39 -1.67
CA LYS A 22 -6.32 -8.50 -2.21
C LYS A 22 -7.70 -8.59 -1.57
N ALA A 23 -7.79 -8.44 -0.25
CA ALA A 23 -9.05 -8.47 0.48
C ALA A 23 -10.02 -7.33 0.07
N ASN A 24 -9.48 -6.22 -0.44
CA ASN A 24 -10.25 -5.11 -1.01
C ASN A 24 -10.44 -5.22 -2.53
N GLY A 25 -10.06 -6.35 -3.15
CA GLY A 25 -10.23 -6.58 -4.59
C GLY A 25 -9.28 -5.78 -5.49
N LEU A 26 -8.20 -5.23 -4.92
CA LEU A 26 -7.19 -4.48 -5.66
C LEU A 26 -6.05 -5.40 -6.13
N ASP A 27 -5.48 -5.07 -7.30
CA ASP A 27 -4.21 -5.68 -7.71
C ASP A 27 -3.09 -5.20 -6.76
N PRO A 28 -2.40 -6.09 -6.04
CA PRO A 28 -1.43 -5.69 -5.03
C PRO A 28 -0.24 -4.92 -5.59
N TYR A 29 0.18 -5.25 -6.82
CA TYR A 29 1.31 -4.57 -7.44
C TYR A 29 0.94 -3.12 -7.80
N VAL A 30 -0.21 -2.92 -8.43
CA VAL A 30 -0.71 -1.57 -8.79
C VAL A 30 -0.94 -0.73 -7.53
N TYR A 31 -1.57 -1.30 -6.50
CA TYR A 31 -1.78 -0.63 -5.21
C TYR A 31 -0.46 -0.19 -4.56
N LEU A 32 0.49 -1.10 -4.38
CA LEU A 32 1.78 -0.78 -3.76
C LEU A 32 2.58 0.24 -4.57
N ARG A 33 2.53 0.17 -5.90
CA ARG A 33 3.16 1.15 -6.78
C ARG A 33 2.61 2.55 -6.53
N GLN A 34 1.29 2.68 -6.42
CA GLN A 34 0.64 3.96 -6.15
C GLN A 34 0.98 4.48 -4.76
N VAL A 35 0.91 3.63 -3.74
CA VAL A 35 1.31 4.00 -2.38
C VAL A 35 2.74 4.50 -2.36
N PHE A 36 3.71 3.79 -2.92
CA PHE A 36 5.11 4.24 -2.90
C PHE A 36 5.39 5.48 -3.75
N LYS A 37 4.54 5.78 -4.74
CA LYS A 37 4.61 6.99 -5.56
C LYS A 37 4.09 8.22 -4.80
N GLU A 38 2.94 8.10 -4.13
CA GLU A 38 2.23 9.24 -3.50
C GLU A 38 2.55 9.40 -2.01
N LEU A 39 2.98 8.35 -1.30
CA LEU A 39 3.30 8.45 0.13
C LEU A 39 4.37 9.51 0.44
N PRO A 40 5.43 9.70 -0.37
CA PRO A 40 6.40 10.77 -0.13
C PRO A 40 5.85 12.19 -0.28
N THR A 41 4.73 12.37 -1.01
CA THR A 41 4.10 13.69 -1.25
C THR A 41 2.97 13.99 -0.25
N ALA A 42 2.41 12.96 0.40
CA ALA A 42 1.39 13.10 1.43
C ALA A 42 1.98 13.77 2.69
N GLN A 43 1.39 14.91 3.09
CA GLN A 43 1.80 15.70 4.25
C GLN A 43 0.78 15.66 5.39
N THR A 44 -0.46 15.29 5.08
CA THR A 44 -1.57 15.25 6.02
C THR A 44 -2.06 13.82 6.27
N LEU A 45 -2.69 13.60 7.42
CA LEU A 45 -3.31 12.31 7.73
C LEU A 45 -4.36 11.92 6.68
N VAL A 46 -5.13 12.90 6.21
CA VAL A 46 -6.18 12.69 5.19
C VAL A 46 -5.59 12.18 3.87
N GLU A 47 -4.45 12.72 3.44
CA GLU A 47 -3.76 12.25 2.23
C GLU A 47 -3.22 10.83 2.40
N ILE A 48 -2.71 10.48 3.59
CA ILE A 48 -2.26 9.12 3.90
C ILE A 48 -3.46 8.16 3.92
N GLU A 49 -4.57 8.56 4.55
CA GLU A 49 -5.80 7.76 4.61
C GLU A 49 -6.40 7.54 3.23
N ALA A 50 -6.30 8.51 2.32
CA ALA A 50 -6.73 8.37 0.93
C ALA A 50 -5.96 7.25 0.18
N LEU A 51 -4.74 6.93 0.62
CA LEU A 51 -3.94 5.83 0.05
C LEU A 51 -4.31 4.45 0.60
N LEU A 52 -5.25 4.34 1.54
CA LEU A 52 -5.66 3.06 2.11
C LEU A 52 -6.52 2.26 1.12
N PRO A 53 -6.44 0.91 1.17
CA PRO A 53 -6.96 0.06 0.10
C PRO A 53 -8.49 0.02 0.01
N TRP A 54 -9.22 0.49 1.03
CA TRP A 54 -10.67 0.66 0.99
C TRP A 54 -11.13 2.03 0.46
N ASN A 55 -10.21 2.99 0.33
CA ASN A 55 -10.47 4.31 -0.24
C ASN A 55 -10.08 4.40 -1.72
N LEU A 56 -9.35 3.40 -2.21
CA LEU A 56 -8.95 3.28 -3.61
C LEU A 56 -9.86 2.28 -4.34
N ASN A 57 -10.15 2.56 -5.61
CA ASN A 57 -10.82 1.60 -6.49
C ASN A 57 -9.98 1.34 -7.74
N ALA A 58 -10.31 0.26 -8.45
CA ALA A 58 -9.57 -0.15 -9.64
C ALA A 58 -9.55 0.92 -10.74
N ASP A 59 -10.55 1.79 -10.81
CA ASP A 59 -10.61 2.87 -11.82
C ASP A 59 -9.73 4.06 -11.43
N SER A 60 -9.67 4.40 -10.14
CA SER A 60 -8.74 5.39 -9.58
C SER A 60 -7.28 4.98 -9.80
N LEU A 61 -7.00 3.68 -9.76
CA LEU A 61 -5.65 3.13 -9.97
C LEU A 61 -5.24 3.03 -11.45
N LYS A 62 -6.19 3.02 -12.39
CA LYS A 62 -5.90 3.06 -13.84
C LYS A 62 -5.52 4.46 -14.34
N ALA A 63 -5.95 5.50 -13.61
CA ALA A 63 -5.77 6.89 -14.00
C ALA A 63 -4.45 7.52 -13.48
N ALA A 64 -3.65 6.76 -12.71
CA ALA A 64 -2.47 7.27 -11.98
C ALA A 64 -1.12 6.87 -12.59
#